data_AF-A0A2K3JS12-F1
#
_entry.id   AF-A0A2K3JS12-F1
#
_cell.length_a   1.000
_cell.length_b   1.000
_cell.length_c   1.000
_cell.angle_alpha   90.00
_cell.angle_beta   90.00
_cell.angle_gamma   90.00
#
_symmetry.space_group_name_H-M   'P 1'
#
loop_
_entity.id
_entity.type
_entity.pdbx_description
1 polymer ?
#
loop_
_entity_poly.entity_id
_entity_poly.type
_entity_poly.pdbx_seq_one_letter_code
_entity_poly.pdbx_strand_id
1 'polypeptide(L)' 'GCRAILIDKDRKPKWEPSKLEFVSDSDVDLYFSKVDAEGWKDLEFPKRFNNLPAHAISKL' A
#
# COMPACT_ATOMS: atom_id res chain seq x y z
N GLY A 1 -10.46 -8.31 -4.44
CA GLY A 1 -10.83 -6.90 -4.72
C GLY A 1 -11.25 -6.66 -6.16
N CYS A 2 -10.29 -6.51 -7.08
CA CYS A 2 -10.52 -6.00 -8.44
C CYS A 2 -11.65 -6.70 -9.22
N ARG A 3 -11.73 -8.05 -9.18
CA ARG A 3 -12.83 -8.81 -9.79
C ARG A 3 -14.21 -8.23 -9.43
N ALA A 4 -14.47 -8.00 -8.15
CA ALA A 4 -15.76 -7.54 -7.64
C ALA A 4 -16.12 -6.10 -8.04
N ILE A 5 -15.12 -5.27 -8.35
CA ILE A 5 -15.29 -3.84 -8.67
C ILE A 5 -15.30 -3.62 -10.18
N LEU A 6 -14.33 -4.20 -10.89
CA LEU A 6 -14.05 -3.89 -12.29
C LEU A 6 -14.64 -4.92 -13.27
N ILE A 7 -14.69 -6.19 -12.89
CA ILE A 7 -15.06 -7.29 -13.79
C ILE A 7 -16.53 -7.68 -13.58
N ASP A 8 -16.84 -8.29 -12.45
CA ASP A 8 -18.17 -8.85 -12.16
C ASP A 8 -19.16 -7.77 -11.69
N LYS A 9 -18.63 -6.64 -11.20
CA LYS A 9 -19.40 -5.49 -10.66
C LYS A 9 -20.43 -5.89 -9.58
N ASP A 10 -20.22 -7.03 -8.93
CA ASP A 10 -21.08 -7.57 -7.89
C ASP A 10 -20.94 -6.81 -6.55
N ARG A 11 -19.89 -5.99 -6.40
CA ARG A 11 -19.50 -5.32 -5.15
C ARG A 11 -19.35 -6.27 -3.96
N LYS A 12 -19.08 -7.56 -4.23
CA LYS A 12 -18.90 -8.62 -3.23
C LYS A 12 -17.49 -9.19 -3.33
N PRO A 13 -16.47 -8.46 -2.83
CA PRO A 13 -15.13 -9.01 -2.75
C PRO A 13 -15.13 -10.20 -1.77
N LYS A 14 -14.54 -11.30 -2.21
CA LYS A 14 -14.28 -12.48 -1.37
C LYS A 14 -12.84 -12.37 -0.88
N TRP A 15 -12.66 -11.73 0.27
CA TRP A 15 -11.35 -11.63 0.93
C TRP A 15 -11.07 -12.89 1.74
N GLU A 16 -9.79 -13.25 1.83
CA GLU A 16 -9.30 -14.32 2.70
C GLU A 16 -8.08 -13.75 3.45
N PRO A 17 -8.13 -13.64 4.80
CA PRO A 17 -9.25 -14.03 5.67
C PRO A 17 -10.50 -13.16 5.45
N SER A 18 -11.68 -13.75 5.67
CA SER A 18 -12.96 -13.06 5.44
C SER A 18 -13.35 -12.07 6.55
N LYS A 19 -12.65 -12.11 7.69
CA LYS A 19 -12.90 -11.26 8.85
C LYS A 19 -11.59 -10.83 9.51
N LEU A 20 -11.64 -9.70 10.20
CA LEU A 20 -10.49 -9.12 10.87
C LEU A 20 -9.98 -9.96 12.04
N GLU A 21 -10.87 -10.65 12.76
CA GLU A 21 -10.53 -11.55 13.89
C GLU A 21 -9.61 -12.72 13.51
N PHE A 22 -9.46 -12.99 12.21
CA PHE A 22 -8.60 -14.05 11.69
C PHE A 22 -7.26 -13.53 11.16
N VAL A 23 -7.03 -12.22 11.16
CA VAL A 23 -5.73 -11.63 10.79
C VAL A 23 -4.90 -11.53 12.06
N SER A 24 -3.75 -12.21 12.09
CA SER A 24 -2.83 -12.15 13.22
C SER A 24 -1.89 -10.95 13.12
N ASP A 25 -1.32 -10.53 14.25
CA ASP A 25 -0.30 -9.47 14.27
C ASP A 25 0.91 -9.85 13.39
N SER A 26 1.31 -11.14 13.40
CA SER A 26 2.40 -11.62 12.55
C SER A 26 2.10 -11.54 11.05
N ASP A 27 0.84 -11.68 10.63
CA ASP A 27 0.47 -11.50 9.23
C ASP A 27 0.69 -10.06 8.80
N VAL A 28 0.39 -9.09 9.68
CA VAL A 28 0.59 -7.65 9.43
C VAL A 28 2.09 -7.32 9.42
N ASP A 29 2.83 -7.78 10.43
CA ASP A 29 4.27 -7.53 10.55
C ASP A 29 5.05 -8.01 9.32
N LEU A 30 4.63 -9.12 8.71
CA LEU A 30 5.24 -9.64 7.49
C LEU A 30 5.18 -8.61 6.34
N TYR A 31 4.08 -7.89 6.16
CA TYR A 31 3.96 -6.87 5.11
C TYR A 31 4.84 -5.64 5.36
N PHE A 32 5.22 -5.36 6.61
CA PHE A 32 6.13 -4.28 6.97
C PHE A 32 7.60 -4.71 7.01
N SER A 33 7.87 -6.01 6.86
CA SER A 33 9.23 -6.51 6.77
C SER A 33 9.94 -5.99 5.52
N LYS A 34 11.25 -5.76 5.63
CA LYS A 34 12.06 -5.33 4.49
C LYS A 34 12.10 -6.44 3.45
N VAL A 35 11.86 -6.09 2.19
CA VAL A 35 12.12 -6.99 1.06
C VAL A 35 13.63 -7.04 0.81
N ASP A 36 14.28 -8.09 1.29
CA ASP A 36 15.72 -8.32 1.12
C ASP A 36 15.98 -9.36 0.02
N ALA A 37 15.43 -9.12 -1.16
CA ALA A 37 15.59 -9.97 -2.33
C ALA A 37 16.60 -9.36 -3.31
N GLU A 38 17.41 -10.20 -3.95
CA GLU A 38 18.44 -9.76 -4.88
C GLU A 38 17.84 -8.92 -6.03
N GLY A 39 18.41 -7.74 -6.27
CA GLY A 39 17.94 -6.80 -7.28
C GLY A 39 16.83 -5.85 -6.83
N TRP A 40 16.27 -6.01 -5.63
CA TRP A 40 15.35 -5.04 -5.04
C TRP A 40 16.12 -3.91 -4.37
N LYS A 41 15.63 -2.68 -4.53
CA LYS A 41 16.13 -1.48 -3.87
C LYS A 41 14.96 -0.68 -3.34
N ASP A 42 15.20 0.03 -2.25
CA ASP A 42 14.21 0.94 -1.70
C ASP A 42 13.86 2.01 -2.73
N LEU A 43 12.58 2.39 -2.77
CA LEU A 43 12.11 3.44 -3.66
C LEU A 43 12.68 4.78 -3.20
N GLU A 44 13.64 5.30 -3.95
CA GLU A 44 14.19 6.63 -3.70
C GLU A 44 13.26 7.71 -4.27
N PHE A 45 12.70 8.52 -3.39
CA PHE A 45 11.97 9.70 -3.80
C PHE A 45 12.94 10.87 -4.04
N PRO A 46 12.67 11.74 -5.04
CA PRO A 46 13.39 13.00 -5.15
C PRO A 46 13.35 13.74 -3.82
N LYS A 47 14.49 14.30 -3.40
CA LYS A 47 14.52 15.18 -2.22
C LYS A 47 13.46 16.25 -2.42
N ARG A 48 12.56 16.40 -1.44
CA ARG A 48 11.56 17.48 -1.46
C ARG A 48 12.32 18.77 -1.74
N PHE A 49 11.87 19.53 -2.73
CA PHE A 49 12.49 20.81 -3.07
C PHE A 49 12.29 21.76 -1.88
N ASN A 50 13.29 21.83 -0.99
CA ASN A 50 13.27 22.64 0.23
C ASN A 50 13.18 24.16 -0.02
N ASN A 51 13.15 24.57 -1.29
CA ASN A 51 13.11 25.97 -1.71
C ASN A 51 11.72 26.42 -2.18
N LEU A 52 10.71 25.54 -2.11
CA LEU A 52 9.34 25.94 -2.43
C LEU A 52 8.68 26.59 -1.19
N PRO A 53 8.09 27.78 -1.32
CA PRO A 53 7.37 28.40 -0.22
C PRO A 53 6.19 27.51 0.21
N ALA A 54 5.86 27.50 1.50
CA ALA A 54 4.90 26.55 2.09
C ALA A 54 3.53 26.51 1.38
N HIS A 55 3.11 27.62 0.75
CA HIS A 55 1.86 27.70 -0.01
C HIS A 55 1.87 26.93 -1.34
N ALA A 56 3.05 26.57 -1.87
CA ALA A 56 3.21 25.82 -3.12
C ALA A 56 3.17 24.28 -2.90
N ILE A 57 3.15 23.82 -1.64
CA ILE A 57 3.19 22.40 -1.28
C ILE A 57 1.77 21.78 -1.23
N SER A 58 0.72 22.59 -1.11
CA SER A 58 -0.66 22.12 -0.88
C SER A 58 -1.40 21.54 -2.09
N LYS A 59 -0.73 21.37 -3.24
CA LYS A 59 -1.34 20.85 -4.48
C LYS A 59 -0.69 19.58 -5.04
N LEU A 60 0.16 18.91 -4.25
CA LEU A 60 0.73 17.61 -4.58
C LEU A 60 0.03 16.50 -3.78
#